data_AF-A0A7S3DTY2-F1
#
_entry.id   AF-A0A7S3DTY2-F1
#
_cell.length_a   1.000
_cell.length_b   1.000
_cell.length_c   1.000
_cell.angle_alpha   90.00
_cell.angle_beta   90.00
_cell.angle_gamma   90.00
#
_symmetry.space_group_name_H-M   'P 1'
#
loop_
_entity.id
_entity.type
_entity.pdbx_description
1 polymer ?
#
loop_
_entity_poly.entity_id
_entity_poly.type
_entity_poly.pdbx_seq_one_letter_code
_entity_poly.pdbx_strand_id
1 'polypeptide(L)'
;SLQRRWINKELIRANRKRDIFPWLIVVIHTPLYNTFGRHLKDPQIFAAKEHLEPLFVDQGVNLVLSGHVHAYQRSHPIASGKLHPKGPVHITVGASGRA
;
A
#
# COMPACT_ATOMS: atom_id res chain seq x y z
N SER A 1 9.79 14.23 0.25
CA SER A 1 11.11 13.56 0.11
C SER A 1 11.43 13.27 -1.36
N LEU A 2 12.68 12.90 -1.67
CA LEU A 2 13.09 12.42 -3.00
C LEU A 2 12.28 11.18 -3.43
N GLN A 3 12.17 10.19 -2.53
CA GLN A 3 11.39 8.97 -2.76
C GLN A 3 9.93 9.26 -3.12
N ARG A 4 9.27 10.18 -2.40
CA ARG A 4 7.86 10.55 -2.68
C ARG A 4 7.68 11.16 -4.07
N ARG A 5 8.60 12.02 -4.52
CA ARG A 5 8.54 12.60 -5.87
C ARG A 5 8.76 11.53 -6.94
N TRP A 6 9.74 10.65 -6.71
CA TRP A 6 10.04 9.54 -7.62
C TRP A 6 8.84 8.60 -7.76
N ILE A 7 8.26 8.12 -6.65
CA ILE A 7 7.14 7.17 -6.73
C ILE A 7 5.91 7.78 -7.39
N ASN A 8 5.60 9.07 -7.13
CA ASN A 8 4.50 9.75 -7.82
C ASN A 8 4.70 9.74 -9.35
N LYS A 9 5.92 10.04 -9.81
CA LYS A 9 6.25 10.01 -11.25
C LYS A 9 6.09 8.61 -11.85
N GLU A 10 6.55 7.57 -11.14
CA GLU A 10 6.44 6.18 -11.61
C GLU A 10 5.00 5.69 -11.65
N LEU A 11 4.18 6.02 -10.65
CA LEU A 11 2.76 5.66 -10.64
C LEU A 11 2.00 6.32 -11.80
N ILE A 12 2.24 7.61 -12.08
CA ILE A 12 1.68 8.30 -13.24
C ILE A 12 2.10 7.62 -14.55
N ARG A 13 3.39 7.27 -14.67
CA ARG A 13 3.92 6.58 -15.86
C ARG A 13 3.25 5.22 -16.08
N ALA A 14 3.06 4.45 -15.01
CA ALA A 14 2.41 3.15 -15.09
C ALA A 14 0.91 3.27 -15.37
N ASN A 15 0.23 4.26 -14.78
CA ASN A 15 -1.19 4.52 -15.00
C ASN A 15 -1.51 4.86 -16.46
N ARG A 16 -0.62 5.60 -17.14
CA ARG A 16 -0.75 5.90 -18.58
C ARG A 16 -0.62 4.69 -19.51
N LYS A 17 -0.21 3.52 -19.01
CA LYS A 17 -0.04 2.28 -19.78
C LYS A 17 -1.05 1.19 -19.39
N ARG A 18 -2.14 1.56 -18.72
CA ARG A 18 -3.16 0.62 -18.21
C ARG A 18 -3.91 -0.15 -19.30
N ASP A 19 -3.92 0.38 -20.51
CA ASP A 19 -4.44 -0.29 -21.71
C ASP A 19 -3.64 -1.55 -22.08
N ILE A 20 -2.33 -1.56 -21.81
CA ILE A 20 -1.43 -2.71 -22.06
C ILE A 20 -1.19 -3.51 -20.76
N PHE A 21 -1.02 -2.81 -19.63
CA PHE A 21 -0.72 -3.39 -18.32
C PHE A 21 -1.82 -3.00 -17.32
N PRO A 22 -2.94 -3.74 -17.26
CA PRO A 22 -4.12 -3.33 -16.51
C PRO A 22 -3.92 -3.32 -14.99
N TRP A 23 -2.93 -4.06 -14.48
CA TRP A 23 -2.63 -4.16 -13.06
C TRP A 23 -1.47 -3.25 -12.67
N LEU A 24 -1.70 -2.42 -11.66
CA LEU A 24 -0.64 -1.71 -10.93
C LEU A 24 -0.61 -2.18 -9.49
N ILE A 25 0.51 -2.80 -9.16
CA ILE A 25 0.78 -3.39 -7.85
C ILE A 25 1.95 -2.64 -7.24
N VAL A 26 1.78 -2.20 -5.99
CA VAL A 26 2.84 -1.58 -5.20
C VAL A 26 3.33 -2.61 -4.19
N VAL A 27 4.65 -2.70 -4.02
CA VAL A 27 5.29 -3.53 -2.99
C VAL A 27 6.08 -2.62 -2.05
N ILE A 28 5.79 -2.72 -0.76
CA ILE A 28 6.46 -1.97 0.30
C ILE A 28 6.71 -2.90 1.49
N HIS A 29 7.74 -2.66 2.30
CA HIS A 29 7.99 -3.54 3.44
C HIS A 29 6.92 -3.38 4.53
N THR A 30 6.73 -2.16 5.01
CA THR A 30 5.83 -1.83 6.13
C THR A 30 4.39 -1.62 5.63
N PRO A 31 3.38 -2.29 6.22
CA PRO A 31 1.98 -2.12 5.81
C PRO A 31 1.43 -0.73 6.16
N LEU A 32 0.54 -0.18 5.31
CA LEU A 32 -0.21 1.04 5.63
C LEU A 32 -1.39 0.79 6.58
N TYR A 33 -1.88 -0.44 6.62
CA TYR A 33 -2.99 -0.90 7.44
C TYR A 33 -2.56 -2.14 8.19
N ASN A 34 -2.76 -2.15 9.50
CA ASN A 34 -2.44 -3.27 10.38
C ASN A 34 -3.48 -3.34 11.49
N THR A 35 -4.03 -4.51 11.74
CA THR A 35 -4.97 -4.77 12.84
C THR A 35 -4.34 -5.60 13.97
N PHE A 36 -3.11 -6.10 13.78
CA PHE A 36 -2.38 -6.83 14.81
C PHE A 36 -1.77 -5.85 15.82
N GLY A 37 -1.76 -6.24 17.10
CA GLY A 37 -1.25 -5.38 18.18
C GLY A 37 0.23 -5.01 18.00
N ARG A 38 1.04 -5.91 17.43
CA ARG A 38 2.44 -5.66 17.10
C ARG A 38 2.53 -4.69 15.92
N HIS A 39 3.41 -3.70 16.01
CA HIS A 39 3.62 -2.66 15.00
C HIS A 39 2.41 -1.72 14.76
N LEU A 40 1.36 -1.76 15.58
CA LEU A 40 0.15 -0.95 15.38
C LEU A 40 0.41 0.57 15.47
N LYS A 41 1.40 0.98 16.26
CA LYS A 41 1.73 2.39 16.54
C LYS A 41 3.09 2.81 15.96
N ASP A 42 3.62 2.04 15.02
CA ASP A 42 4.90 2.35 14.40
C ASP A 42 4.82 3.70 13.65
N PRO A 43 5.66 4.71 13.97
CA PRO A 43 5.61 6.04 13.33
C PRO A 43 5.75 5.97 11.80
N GLN A 44 6.54 5.01 11.32
CA GLN A 44 6.72 4.73 9.90
C GLN A 44 5.42 4.35 9.18
N ILE A 45 4.48 3.65 9.85
CA ILE A 45 3.17 3.31 9.26
C ILE A 45 2.35 4.57 9.06
N PHE A 46 2.28 5.42 10.07
CA PHE A 46 1.54 6.68 9.99
C PHE A 46 2.10 7.61 8.92
N ALA A 47 3.43 7.81 8.92
CA ALA A 47 4.09 8.66 7.91
C ALA A 47 3.93 8.10 6.49
N ALA A 48 4.06 6.79 6.30
CA ALA A 48 3.86 6.16 5.00
C ALA A 48 2.40 6.29 4.54
N LYS A 49 1.43 6.10 5.44
CA LYS A 49 0.01 6.25 5.13
C LYS A 49 -0.31 7.69 4.72
N GLU A 50 0.12 8.68 5.51
CA GLU A 50 -0.11 10.10 5.22
C GLU A 50 0.49 10.54 3.87
N HIS A 51 1.71 10.10 3.56
CA HIS A 51 2.44 10.63 2.41
C HIS A 51 2.31 9.80 1.12
N LEU A 52 1.98 8.51 1.21
CA LEU A 52 1.93 7.60 0.07
C LEU A 52 0.50 7.17 -0.30
N GLU A 53 -0.40 6.97 0.67
CA GLU A 53 -1.78 6.51 0.39
C GLU A 53 -2.49 7.41 -0.64
N PRO A 54 -2.42 8.76 -0.56
CA PRO A 54 -3.07 9.61 -1.56
C PRO A 54 -2.56 9.32 -2.97
N LEU A 55 -1.26 9.08 -3.14
CA LEU A 55 -0.68 8.78 -4.45
C LEU A 55 -1.19 7.44 -5.00
N PHE A 56 -1.40 6.46 -4.13
CA PHE A 56 -1.90 5.14 -4.53
C PHE A 56 -3.36 5.21 -4.97
N VAL A 57 -4.18 5.95 -4.24
CA VAL A 57 -5.58 6.18 -4.58
C VAL A 57 -5.71 7.00 -5.87
N ASP A 58 -4.98 8.11 -5.99
CA ASP A 58 -5.03 9.00 -7.16
C ASP A 58 -4.61 8.31 -8.45
N GLN A 59 -3.64 7.39 -8.38
CA GLN A 59 -3.13 6.65 -9.55
C GLN A 59 -3.79 5.28 -9.72
N GLY A 60 -4.87 5.01 -8.98
CA GLY A 60 -5.69 3.81 -9.11
C GLY A 60 -4.92 2.50 -8.90
N VAL A 61 -4.00 2.48 -7.92
CA VAL A 61 -3.27 1.26 -7.54
C VAL A 61 -4.28 0.18 -7.17
N ASN A 62 -4.12 -1.02 -7.73
CA ASN A 62 -5.03 -2.12 -7.47
C ASN A 62 -4.72 -2.80 -6.14
N LEU A 63 -3.44 -3.15 -5.94
CA LEU A 63 -2.96 -3.91 -4.79
C LEU A 63 -1.75 -3.25 -4.15
N VAL A 64 -1.68 -3.28 -2.83
CA VAL A 64 -0.47 -2.96 -2.06
C VAL A 64 -0.06 -4.20 -1.28
N LEU A 65 1.10 -4.77 -1.63
CA LEU A 65 1.68 -5.92 -0.96
C LEU A 65 2.69 -5.47 0.09
N SER A 66 2.65 -6.12 1.26
CA SER A 66 3.51 -5.79 2.39
C SER A 66 3.96 -6.99 3.20
N GLY A 67 5.02 -6.79 4.00
CA GLY A 67 5.52 -7.73 5.00
C GLY A 67 5.51 -7.10 6.39
N HIS A 68 6.68 -7.09 7.05
CA HIS A 68 6.95 -6.51 8.38
C HIS A 68 6.20 -7.17 9.54
N VAL A 69 4.87 -7.25 9.45
CA VAL A 69 4.03 -7.97 10.40
C VAL A 69 4.05 -9.46 10.03
N HIS A 70 4.51 -10.31 10.95
CA HIS A 70 4.61 -11.76 10.77
C HIS A 70 3.23 -12.45 10.84
N ALA A 71 2.31 -12.01 9.98
CA ALA A 71 0.96 -12.53 9.87
C ALA A 71 0.47 -12.34 8.43
N TYR A 72 -0.67 -12.97 8.13
CA TYR A 72 -1.44 -12.70 6.93
C TYR A 72 -2.64 -11.81 7.25
N GLN A 73 -2.87 -10.78 6.44
CA GLN A 73 -4.13 -10.01 6.44
C GLN A 73 -4.44 -9.49 5.04
N ARG A 74 -5.73 -9.29 4.76
CA ARG A 74 -6.23 -8.67 3.54
C ARG A 74 -7.34 -7.68 3.88
N SER A 75 -7.28 -6.48 3.34
CA SER A 75 -8.34 -5.48 3.50
C SER A 75 -9.43 -5.62 2.42
N HIS A 76 -10.58 -4.99 2.67
CA HIS A 76 -11.44 -4.52 1.59
C HIS A 76 -10.75 -3.34 0.85
N PRO A 77 -11.24 -2.92 -0.33
CA PRO A 77 -10.85 -1.63 -0.92
C PRO A 77 -11.03 -0.51 0.09
N ILE A 78 -9.94 0.16 0.47
CA ILE A 78 -9.91 1.10 1.60
C ILE A 78 -9.07 2.33 1.23
N ALA A 79 -9.48 3.48 1.72
CA ALA A 79 -8.72 4.72 1.66
C ALA A 79 -9.04 5.57 2.89
N SER A 80 -8.05 6.24 3.47
CA SER A 80 -8.24 7.12 4.63
C SER A 80 -8.98 6.44 5.80
N GLY A 81 -8.77 5.13 5.99
CA GLY A 81 -9.41 4.35 7.04
C GLY A 81 -10.86 3.94 6.80
N LYS A 82 -11.42 4.15 5.60
CA LYS A 82 -12.82 3.82 5.27
C LYS A 82 -12.91 3.01 3.98
N LEU A 83 -13.94 2.18 3.87
CA LEU A 83 -14.25 1.48 2.63
C LEU A 83 -14.34 2.49 1.48
N HIS A 84 -13.59 2.23 0.41
CA HIS A 84 -13.49 3.16 -0.71
C HIS A 84 -13.40 2.37 -2.02
N PRO A 85 -14.36 2.52 -2.96
CA PRO A 85 -14.39 1.73 -4.19
C PRO A 85 -13.15 1.89 -5.08
N LYS A 86 -12.45 3.02 -4.99
CA LYS A 86 -11.19 3.28 -5.70
C LYS A 86 -9.94 3.09 -4.83
N GLY A 87 -10.12 2.64 -3.59
CA GLY A 87 -9.01 2.36 -2.68
C GLY A 87 -8.30 1.06 -3.07
N PRO A 88 -6.96 1.00 -2.96
CA PRO A 88 -6.25 -0.25 -3.18
C PRO A 88 -6.68 -1.32 -2.16
N VAL A 89 -6.57 -2.59 -2.55
CA VAL A 89 -6.62 -3.69 -1.59
C VAL A 89 -5.22 -3.87 -1.00
N HIS A 90 -5.13 -3.82 0.33
CA HIS A 90 -3.89 -4.07 1.06
C HIS A 90 -3.80 -5.54 1.44
N ILE A 91 -2.66 -6.15 1.16
CA ILE A 91 -2.36 -7.53 1.55
C ILE A 91 -1.02 -7.53 2.29
N THR A 92 -1.02 -8.06 3.51
CA THR A 92 0.22 -8.36 4.24
C THR A 92 0.48 -9.84 4.19
N VAL A 93 1.67 -10.23 3.75
CA VAL A 93 2.14 -11.60 3.54
C VAL A 93 3.47 -11.81 4.27
N GLY A 94 3.57 -11.36 5.52
CA GLY A 94 4.82 -11.43 6.30
C GLY A 94 5.06 -12.75 7.03
N ALA A 95 4.17 -13.73 6.88
CA ALA A 95 4.19 -15.00 7.63
C ALA A 95 5.01 -16.12 6.94
N SER A 96 6.17 -15.80 6.35
CA SER A 96 6.98 -16.74 5.55
C SER A 96 8.01 -17.56 6.34
N GLY A 97 7.97 -17.53 7.68
CA GLY A 97 8.69 -18.51 8.52
C GLY A 97 9.72 -17.94 9.50
N ARG A 98 9.93 -16.61 9.57
CA ARG A 98 10.69 -16.01 10.67
C ARG A 98 9.79 -15.89 11.91
N ALA A 99 10.15 -16.56 13.00
CA ALA A 99 9.51 -16.40 14.31
C ALA A 99 9.89 -15.05 14.95
#